data_AF-A0A9D6C5H9-F1
#
_entry.id   AF-A0A9D6C5H9-F1
#
_cell.length_a   1.000
_cell.length_b   1.000
_cell.length_c   1.000
_cell.angle_alpha   90.00
_cell.angle_beta   90.00
_cell.angle_gamma   90.00
#
_symmetry.space_group_name_H-M   'P 1'
#
loop_
_entity.id
_entity.type
_entity.pdbx_description
1 polymer ?
#
loop_
_entity_poly.entity_id
_entity_poly.type
_entity_poly.pdbx_seq_one_letter_code
_entity_poly.pdbx_strand_id
1 'polypeptide(L)'
;MQVAVDLRNHLAKVTDTQTREFVEEAIKCHEAELYRSAIVMSWLGAMDVLQKHIHQSHLAAFNAEALRVNTKWKTAVSQDDIGKMGEADFLDRIETLSIIGKNVKAQLKACLDLRNGCGHPNSLKVSVNTSAAQIEKLLQNVFEKFS
;
A
#
# COMPACT_ATOMS: atom_id res chain seq x y z
N MET A 1 3.90 -18.57 16.61
CA MET A 1 3.03 -18.62 15.40
C MET A 1 3.91 -18.69 14.18
N GLN A 2 3.80 -19.75 13.36
CA GLN A 2 4.58 -19.93 12.13
C GLN A 2 4.43 -18.74 11.15
N VAL A 3 3.22 -18.18 11.05
CA VAL A 3 2.88 -17.08 10.14
C VAL A 3 3.67 -15.79 10.42
N ALA A 4 3.92 -15.47 11.69
CA ALA A 4 4.74 -14.29 12.03
C ALA A 4 6.19 -14.46 11.57
N VAL A 5 6.74 -15.69 11.62
CA VAL A 5 8.10 -15.98 11.15
C VAL A 5 8.22 -15.72 9.64
N ASP A 6 7.22 -16.10 8.86
CA ASP A 6 7.22 -15.90 7.41
C ASP A 6 7.18 -14.41 7.03
N LEU A 7 6.37 -13.60 7.73
CA LEU A 7 6.34 -12.14 7.53
C LEU A 7 7.70 -11.49 7.84
N ARG A 8 8.37 -11.96 8.88
CA ARG A 8 9.72 -11.48 9.27
C ARG A 8 10.78 -11.86 8.22
N ASN A 9 10.66 -13.03 7.59
CA ASN A 9 11.55 -13.44 6.50
C ASN A 9 11.39 -12.54 5.26
N HIS A 10 10.16 -12.17 4.92
CA HIS A 10 9.89 -11.21 3.85
C HIS A 10 10.46 -9.82 4.17
N LEU A 11 10.31 -9.35 5.42
CA LEU A 11 10.87 -8.06 5.87
C LEU A 11 12.38 -7.96 5.66
N ALA A 12 13.13 -9.06 5.77
CA ALA A 12 14.58 -9.07 5.58
C ALA A 12 15.01 -8.69 4.16
N LYS A 13 14.10 -8.72 3.17
CA LYS A 13 14.37 -8.32 1.79
C LYS A 13 14.12 -6.84 1.51
N VAL A 14 13.47 -6.13 2.43
CA VAL A 14 13.16 -4.71 2.29
C VAL A 14 14.39 -3.90 2.71
N THR A 15 15.02 -3.23 1.76
CA THR A 15 16.28 -2.49 1.99
C THR A 15 16.09 -1.04 2.37
N ASP A 16 15.02 -0.39 1.90
CA ASP A 16 14.71 0.99 2.28
C ASP A 16 14.32 1.07 3.77
N THR A 17 15.07 1.85 4.55
CA THR A 17 14.91 1.93 6.00
C THR A 17 13.52 2.38 6.42
N GLN A 18 12.97 3.41 5.77
CA GLN A 18 11.66 3.95 6.10
C GLN A 18 10.54 2.94 5.80
N THR A 19 10.62 2.27 4.65
CA THR A 19 9.71 1.17 4.30
C THR A 19 9.79 0.06 5.34
N ARG A 20 11.01 -0.31 5.76
CA ARG A 20 11.23 -1.34 6.77
C ARG A 20 10.57 -0.98 8.10
N GLU A 21 10.63 0.29 8.52
CA GLU A 21 9.98 0.78 9.73
C GLU A 21 8.45 0.64 9.68
N PHE A 22 7.81 1.00 8.56
CA PHE A 22 6.36 0.83 8.40
C PHE A 22 5.93 -0.64 8.45
N VAL A 23 6.66 -1.52 7.76
CA VAL A 23 6.35 -2.95 7.73
C VAL A 23 6.60 -3.58 9.11
N GLU A 24 7.68 -3.20 9.78
CA GLU A 24 8.01 -3.62 11.15
C GLU A 24 6.88 -3.25 12.12
N GLU A 25 6.34 -2.03 12.04
CA GLU A 25 5.21 -1.59 12.87
C GLU A 25 3.94 -2.41 12.59
N ALA A 26 3.64 -2.67 11.32
CA ALA A 26 2.51 -3.52 10.94
C ALA A 26 2.64 -4.96 11.49
N ILE A 27 3.83 -5.54 11.43
CA ILE A 27 4.10 -6.89 11.96
C ILE A 27 3.99 -6.88 13.49
N LYS A 28 4.50 -5.85 14.19
CA LYS A 28 4.33 -5.72 15.64
C LYS A 28 2.86 -5.64 16.04
N CYS A 29 2.04 -4.88 15.31
CA CYS A 29 0.59 -4.87 15.54
C CYS A 29 -0.02 -6.27 15.36
N HIS A 30 0.41 -7.02 14.34
CA HIS A 30 -0.07 -8.38 14.11
C HIS A 30 0.30 -9.33 15.26
N GLU A 31 1.56 -9.29 15.69
CA GLU A 31 2.08 -10.11 16.80
C GLU A 31 1.40 -9.80 18.14
N ALA A 32 0.97 -8.54 18.33
CA ALA A 32 0.18 -8.09 19.48
C ALA A 32 -1.33 -8.36 19.33
N GLU A 33 -1.76 -9.10 18.32
CA GLU A 33 -3.17 -9.41 18.01
C GLU A 33 -4.03 -8.17 17.67
N LEU A 34 -3.40 -7.04 17.34
CA LEU A 34 -4.03 -5.79 16.91
C LEU A 34 -4.30 -5.81 15.40
N TYR A 35 -5.06 -6.80 14.94
CA TYR A 35 -5.19 -7.12 13.51
C TYR A 35 -5.71 -5.99 12.63
N ARG A 36 -6.66 -5.20 13.12
CA ARG A 36 -7.18 -4.02 12.39
C ARG A 36 -6.10 -2.96 12.22
N SER A 37 -5.32 -2.72 13.27
CA SER A 37 -4.19 -1.78 13.23
C SER A 37 -3.10 -2.28 12.28
N ALA A 38 -2.77 -3.58 12.31
CA ALA A 38 -1.80 -4.17 11.41
C ALA A 38 -2.17 -3.99 9.92
N ILE A 39 -3.46 -4.15 9.59
CA ILE A 39 -4.00 -3.90 8.25
C ILE A 39 -3.85 -2.42 7.86
N VAL A 40 -4.19 -1.50 8.77
CA VAL A 40 -4.07 -0.05 8.50
C VAL A 40 -2.61 0.34 8.29
N MET A 41 -1.72 -0.07 9.20
CA MET A 41 -0.29 0.28 9.13
C MET A 41 0.39 -0.29 7.90
N SER A 42 0.13 -1.56 7.55
CA SER A 42 0.70 -2.15 6.33
C SER A 42 0.24 -1.44 5.06
N TRP A 43 -1.00 -1.00 5.00
CA TRP A 43 -1.50 -0.23 3.86
C TRP A 43 -0.87 1.17 3.76
N LEU A 44 -0.68 1.86 4.90
CA LEU A 44 -0.01 3.17 4.93
C LEU A 44 1.40 3.08 4.34
N GLY A 45 2.19 2.08 4.76
CA GLY A 45 3.52 1.85 4.20
C GLY A 45 3.48 1.55 2.70
N ALA A 46 2.50 0.75 2.24
CA ALA A 46 2.39 0.42 0.82
C ALA A 46 2.12 1.65 -0.05
N MET A 47 1.26 2.56 0.43
CA MET A 47 0.98 3.81 -0.27
C MET A 47 2.19 4.74 -0.30
N ASP A 48 2.93 4.87 0.81
CA ASP A 48 4.17 5.66 0.87
C ASP A 48 5.17 5.19 -0.19
N VAL A 49 5.46 3.89 -0.23
CA VAL A 49 6.38 3.27 -1.20
C VAL A 49 5.95 3.52 -2.63
N LEU A 50 4.67 3.30 -2.95
CA LEU A 50 4.16 3.52 -4.30
C LEU A 50 4.25 5.00 -4.70
N GLN A 51 3.83 5.92 -3.83
CA GLN A 51 3.87 7.35 -4.13
C GLN A 51 5.31 7.86 -4.28
N LYS A 52 6.24 7.39 -3.44
CA LYS A 52 7.69 7.67 -3.56
C LYS A 52 8.24 7.18 -4.89
N HIS A 53 7.90 5.95 -5.30
CA HIS A 53 8.31 5.39 -6.59
C HIS A 53 7.78 6.22 -7.77
N ILE A 54 6.50 6.62 -7.73
CA ILE A 54 5.90 7.51 -8.74
C ILE A 54 6.63 8.85 -8.79
N HIS A 55 6.85 9.47 -7.64
CA HIS A 55 7.50 10.77 -7.54
C HIS A 55 8.91 10.76 -8.13
N GLN A 56 9.68 9.69 -7.86
CA GLN A 56 11.07 9.57 -8.30
C GLN A 56 11.21 9.19 -9.78
N SER A 57 10.33 8.32 -10.30
CA SER A 57 10.57 7.68 -11.61
C SER A 57 9.51 7.97 -12.67
N HIS A 58 8.30 8.37 -12.28
CA HIS A 58 7.14 8.42 -13.18
C HIS A 58 6.30 9.71 -13.09
N LEU A 59 6.78 10.75 -12.40
CA LEU A 59 6.00 11.93 -12.05
C LEU A 59 5.38 12.65 -13.26
N ALA A 60 6.14 12.84 -14.34
CA ALA A 60 5.66 13.51 -15.55
C ALA A 60 4.53 12.73 -16.23
N ALA A 61 4.70 11.42 -16.39
CA ALA A 61 3.68 10.55 -16.98
C ALA A 61 2.44 10.44 -16.08
N PHE A 62 2.64 10.36 -14.76
CA PHE A 62 1.57 10.37 -13.77
C PHE A 62 0.72 11.64 -13.85
N ASN A 63 1.36 12.81 -13.89
CA ASN A 63 0.65 14.08 -14.02
C ASN A 63 -0.14 14.19 -15.33
N ALA A 64 0.42 13.71 -16.45
CA ALA A 64 -0.28 13.69 -17.73
C ALA A 64 -1.53 12.80 -17.68
N GLU A 65 -1.42 11.60 -17.10
CA GLU A 65 -2.54 10.67 -16.97
C GLU A 65 -3.60 11.13 -15.95
N ALA A 66 -3.17 11.77 -14.87
CA ALA A 66 -4.05 12.38 -13.88
C ALA A 66 -4.86 13.54 -14.50
N LEU A 67 -4.19 14.42 -15.26
CA LEU A 67 -4.84 15.54 -15.96
C LEU A 67 -5.81 15.06 -17.05
N ARG A 68 -5.46 13.97 -17.76
CA ARG A 68 -6.31 13.38 -18.80
C ARG A 68 -7.68 12.94 -18.26
N VAL A 69 -7.73 12.38 -17.06
CA VAL A 69 -8.97 11.89 -16.45
C VAL A 69 -9.65 12.94 -15.57
N ASN A 70 -8.88 13.77 -14.88
CA ASN A 70 -9.39 14.88 -14.09
C ASN A 70 -8.76 16.19 -14.56
N THR A 71 -9.50 16.97 -15.36
CA THR A 71 -9.05 18.25 -15.90
C THR A 71 -8.77 19.32 -14.83
N LYS A 72 -9.24 19.10 -13.58
CA LYS A 72 -8.95 19.95 -12.42
C LYS A 72 -7.71 19.52 -11.65
N TRP A 73 -7.02 18.47 -12.09
CA TRP A 73 -5.79 17.99 -11.45
C TRP A 73 -4.74 19.10 -11.43
N LYS A 74 -4.21 19.38 -10.25
CA LYS A 74 -3.05 20.24 -10.08
C LYS A 74 -1.82 19.37 -10.22
N THR A 75 -0.94 19.73 -11.15
CA THR A 75 0.35 19.06 -11.35
C THR A 75 1.06 18.86 -10.02
N ALA A 76 1.26 17.60 -9.63
CA ALA A 76 2.00 17.25 -8.43
C ALA A 76 3.49 17.53 -8.63
N VAL A 77 4.10 18.17 -7.64
CA VAL A 77 5.54 18.43 -7.60
C VAL A 77 6.22 17.72 -6.43
N SER A 78 5.45 17.25 -5.44
CA SER A 78 5.93 16.46 -4.31
C SER A 78 5.13 15.16 -4.14
N GLN A 79 5.61 14.27 -3.29
CA GLN A 79 4.87 13.07 -2.87
C GLN A 79 3.53 13.45 -2.20
N ASP A 80 3.51 14.48 -1.35
CA ASP A 80 2.29 14.96 -0.69
C ASP A 80 1.23 15.44 -1.68
N ASP A 81 1.64 16.01 -2.82
CA ASP A 81 0.70 16.39 -3.87
C ASP A 81 0.04 15.17 -4.52
N ILE A 82 0.78 14.07 -4.69
CA ILE A 82 0.23 12.79 -5.17
C ILE A 82 -0.79 12.28 -4.13
N GLY A 83 -0.47 12.37 -2.84
CA GLY A 83 -1.33 11.92 -1.73
C GLY A 83 -2.68 12.65 -1.61
N LYS A 84 -2.87 13.78 -2.30
CA LYS A 84 -4.18 14.46 -2.41
C LYS A 84 -5.17 13.69 -3.29
N MET A 85 -4.68 12.79 -4.14
CA MET A 85 -5.51 11.90 -4.95
C MET A 85 -6.08 10.78 -4.07
N GLY A 86 -7.35 10.43 -4.28
CA GLY A 86 -7.95 9.26 -3.62
C GLY A 86 -7.18 7.98 -3.96
N GLU A 87 -6.98 7.11 -2.97
CA GLU A 87 -6.14 5.91 -3.12
C GLU A 87 -6.65 4.97 -4.23
N ALA A 88 -7.97 4.88 -4.43
CA ALA A 88 -8.56 4.10 -5.52
C ALA A 88 -8.22 4.69 -6.90
N ASP A 89 -8.38 6.01 -7.05
CA ASP A 89 -8.03 6.71 -8.30
C ASP A 89 -6.54 6.59 -8.60
N PHE A 90 -5.70 6.70 -7.56
CA PHE A 90 -4.25 6.51 -7.65
C PHE A 90 -3.92 5.12 -8.23
N LEU A 91 -4.52 4.05 -7.69
CA LEU A 91 -4.33 2.68 -8.20
C LEU A 91 -4.73 2.55 -9.68
N ASP A 92 -5.81 3.22 -10.11
CA ASP A 92 -6.21 3.23 -11.51
C ASP A 92 -5.21 3.97 -12.40
N ARG A 93 -4.60 5.07 -11.93
CA ARG A 93 -3.57 5.81 -12.68
C ARG A 93 -2.33 4.93 -12.90
N ILE A 94 -1.81 4.32 -11.83
CA ILE A 94 -0.56 3.56 -11.90
C ILE A 94 -0.72 2.25 -12.68
N GLU A 95 -1.92 1.66 -12.72
CA GLU A 95 -2.22 0.53 -13.60
C GLU A 95 -2.33 0.95 -15.07
N THR A 96 -2.96 2.09 -15.36
CA THR A 96 -3.02 2.63 -16.73
C THR A 96 -1.61 2.92 -17.28
N LEU A 97 -0.70 3.35 -16.41
CA LEU A 97 0.71 3.57 -16.74
C LEU A 97 1.54 2.27 -16.76
N SER A 98 0.91 1.10 -16.58
CA SER A 98 1.56 -0.22 -16.56
C SER A 98 2.64 -0.39 -15.49
N ILE A 99 2.61 0.41 -14.42
CA ILE A 99 3.52 0.31 -13.27
C ILE A 99 3.16 -0.94 -12.44
N ILE A 100 1.86 -1.20 -12.34
CA ILE A 100 1.29 -2.45 -11.84
C ILE A 100 0.36 -3.06 -12.90
N GLY A 101 0.20 -4.39 -12.86
CA GLY A 101 -0.75 -5.09 -13.73
C GLY A 101 -2.17 -5.11 -13.16
N LYS A 102 -3.16 -5.38 -14.01
CA LYS A 102 -4.59 -5.47 -13.67
C LYS A 102 -4.90 -6.35 -12.45
N ASN A 103 -4.27 -7.53 -12.37
CA ASN A 103 -4.51 -8.46 -11.26
C ASN A 103 -3.93 -7.94 -9.94
N VAL A 104 -2.74 -7.32 -10.00
CA VAL A 104 -2.13 -6.65 -8.83
C VAL A 104 -3.03 -5.50 -8.39
N LYS A 105 -3.55 -4.68 -9.32
CA LYS A 105 -4.52 -3.64 -8.99
C LYS A 105 -5.75 -4.18 -8.26
N ALA A 106 -6.37 -5.25 -8.77
CA ALA A 106 -7.55 -5.85 -8.15
C ALA A 106 -7.24 -6.32 -6.72
N GLN A 107 -6.07 -6.90 -6.51
CA GLN A 107 -5.61 -7.33 -5.19
C GLN A 107 -5.35 -6.15 -4.24
N LEU A 108 -4.68 -5.10 -4.71
CA LEU A 108 -4.44 -3.88 -3.92
C LEU A 108 -5.74 -3.15 -3.59
N LYS A 109 -6.71 -3.16 -4.51
CA LYS A 109 -8.04 -2.59 -4.26
C LYS A 109 -8.78 -3.34 -3.16
N ALA A 110 -8.69 -4.67 -3.13
CA ALA A 110 -9.24 -5.46 -2.02
C ALA A 110 -8.56 -5.15 -0.68
N CYS A 111 -7.22 -4.93 -0.67
CA CYS A 111 -6.50 -4.48 0.52
C CYS A 111 -6.94 -3.08 0.98
N LEU A 112 -7.16 -2.15 0.04
CA LEU A 112 -7.70 -0.81 0.32
C LEU A 112 -9.09 -0.90 0.96
N ASP A 113 -9.99 -1.71 0.41
CA ASP A 113 -11.35 -1.86 0.94
C ASP A 113 -11.34 -2.46 2.36
N LEU A 114 -10.48 -3.45 2.60
CA LEU A 114 -10.29 -4.03 3.92
C LEU A 114 -9.68 -3.02 4.91
N ARG A 115 -8.71 -2.21 4.48
CA ARG A 115 -8.17 -1.11 5.28
C ARG A 115 -9.25 -0.09 5.63
N ASN A 116 -10.09 0.31 4.69
CA ASN A 116 -11.20 1.23 4.94
C ASN A 116 -12.17 0.66 5.98
N GLY A 117 -12.51 -0.63 5.88
CA GLY A 117 -13.27 -1.32 6.92
C GLY A 117 -12.57 -1.35 8.29
N CYS A 118 -11.25 -1.46 8.33
CA CYS A 118 -10.49 -1.41 9.58
C CYS A 118 -10.35 0.01 10.17
N GLY A 119 -10.38 1.04 9.33
CA GLY A 119 -10.25 2.44 9.73
C GLY A 119 -11.53 3.09 10.26
N HIS A 120 -12.71 2.47 10.07
CA HIS A 120 -13.99 3.03 10.51
C HIS A 120 -14.62 2.22 11.67
N PRO A 121 -15.37 2.85 12.59
CA PRO A 121 -16.19 2.11 13.56
C PRO A 121 -17.25 1.27 12.84
N ASN A 122 -17.20 -0.06 12.98
CA ASN A 122 -18.17 -0.99 12.41
C ASN A 122 -18.09 -2.36 13.09
N SER A 123 -18.92 -3.30 12.65
CA SER A 123 -18.98 -4.68 13.15
C SER A 123 -17.98 -5.64 12.51
N LEU A 124 -17.08 -5.16 11.64
CA LEU A 124 -16.09 -6.00 10.94
C LEU A 124 -15.20 -6.71 11.96
N LYS A 125 -15.07 -8.02 11.81
CA LYS A 125 -14.11 -8.85 12.54
C LYS A 125 -12.99 -9.25 11.60
N VAL A 126 -11.76 -9.13 12.09
CA VAL A 126 -10.54 -9.50 11.35
C VAL A 126 -9.88 -10.65 12.09
N SER A 127 -9.60 -11.74 11.37
CA SER A 127 -8.86 -12.88 11.90
C SER A 127 -7.35 -12.69 11.77
N VAL A 128 -6.59 -13.47 12.54
CA VAL A 128 -5.13 -13.57 12.41
C VAL A 128 -4.72 -13.86 10.96
N ASN A 129 -5.35 -14.83 10.31
CA ASN A 129 -5.03 -15.21 8.94
C ASN A 129 -5.35 -14.11 7.93
N THR A 130 -6.43 -13.36 8.15
CA THR A 130 -6.80 -12.22 7.30
C THR A 130 -5.75 -11.11 7.39
N SER A 131 -5.31 -10.78 8.61
CA SER A 131 -4.26 -9.79 8.84
C SER A 131 -2.94 -10.21 8.19
N ALA A 132 -2.49 -11.44 8.45
CA ALA A 132 -1.26 -11.97 7.86
C ALA A 132 -1.30 -11.98 6.33
N ALA A 133 -2.41 -12.47 5.74
CA ALA A 133 -2.56 -12.53 4.30
C ALA A 133 -2.51 -11.13 3.66
N GLN A 134 -3.05 -10.10 4.30
CA GLN A 134 -2.91 -8.74 3.77
C GLN A 134 -1.46 -8.27 3.79
N ILE A 135 -0.76 -8.45 4.92
CA ILE A 135 0.64 -8.02 5.06
C ILE A 135 1.51 -8.74 4.02
N GLU A 136 1.34 -10.05 3.87
CA GLU A 136 2.06 -10.87 2.87
C GLU A 136 1.80 -10.39 1.44
N LYS A 137 0.54 -10.10 1.09
CA LYS A 137 0.19 -9.57 -0.24
C LYS A 137 0.91 -8.26 -0.53
N LEU A 138 0.97 -7.35 0.44
CA LEU A 138 1.66 -6.06 0.28
C LEU A 138 3.18 -6.23 0.25
N LEU A 139 3.73 -7.16 1.02
CA LEU A 139 5.15 -7.55 0.96
C LEU A 139 5.54 -7.97 -0.46
N GLN A 140 4.84 -8.94 -1.03
CA GLN A 140 5.18 -9.50 -2.33
C GLN A 140 4.92 -8.55 -3.50
N ASN A 141 3.84 -7.75 -3.43
CA ASN A 141 3.39 -6.97 -4.58
C ASN A 141 3.77 -5.48 -4.52
N VAL A 142 4.19 -4.99 -3.35
CA VAL A 142 4.56 -3.60 -3.15
C VAL A 142 5.97 -3.48 -2.57
N PHE A 143 6.16 -3.94 -1.33
CA PHE A 143 7.39 -3.68 -0.60
C PHE A 143 8.60 -4.30 -1.31
N GLU A 144 8.62 -5.60 -1.57
CA GLU A 144 9.75 -6.26 -2.25
C GLU A 144 10.01 -5.76 -3.68
N LYS A 145 9.02 -5.11 -4.31
CA LYS A 145 9.11 -4.69 -5.71
C LYS A 145 9.55 -3.24 -5.90
N PHE A 146 9.20 -2.35 -4.97
CA PHE A 146 9.34 -0.90 -5.14
C PHE A 146 10.15 -0.21 -4.03
N SER A 147 10.65 -0.97 -3.05
CA SER A 147 11.56 -0.46 -2.00
C SER A 147 13.03 -0.78 -2.23
#